data_AF-A0A8S3TCS4-F1
#
_entry.id   AF-A0A8S3TCS4-F1
#
_cell.length_a   1.000
_cell.length_b   1.000
_cell.length_c   1.000
_cell.angle_alpha   90.00
_cell.angle_beta   90.00
_cell.angle_gamma   90.00
#
_symmetry.space_group_name_H-M   'P 1'
#
loop_
_entity.id
_entity.type
_entity.pdbx_description
1 polymer ?
#
loop_
_entity_poly.entity_id
_entity_poly.type
_entity_poly.pdbx_seq_one_letter_code
_entity_poly.pdbx_strand_id
1 'polypeptide(L)'
;MHQHSPFLNRLRDGVDITKLDLLPIDASGNDGFRYPVIDFTCNENKVKKVNGKASKYVEDLTSQTAGYKINIIPEWGLKFSRVAKMYIERLLPKTLNDKSIEQYTTFINTFGTHYFNQGRFGGIFTTTLATDTSYFEKKTDKKVTVEAKSLFKKILKMDAKSSVKTKTIDTKFTNSTRNHVRYYGGKTNLLTAGEFHLGYLQCLTTLGYMEEVSLKYIN
;
A
#
# COMPACT_ATOMS: atom_id res chain seq x y z
N MET A 1 16.42 21.45 -10.08
CA MET A 1 15.24 20.79 -9.50
C MET A 1 15.72 19.55 -8.77
N HIS A 2 15.24 19.27 -7.56
CA HIS A 2 15.45 17.96 -6.93
C HIS A 2 14.30 17.03 -7.29
N GLN A 3 14.60 15.88 -7.88
CA GLN A 3 13.60 14.87 -8.18
C GLN A 3 13.24 14.12 -6.89
N HIS A 4 12.12 14.49 -6.27
CA HIS A 4 11.61 13.78 -5.11
C HIS A 4 11.29 12.32 -5.47
N SER A 5 11.51 11.42 -4.51
CA SER A 5 11.06 10.03 -4.61
C SER A 5 9.56 9.98 -4.95
N PRO A 6 9.10 9.11 -5.88
CA PRO A 6 7.69 9.08 -6.32
C PRO A 6 6.66 8.99 -5.19
N PHE A 7 7.07 8.44 -4.05
CA PHE A 7 6.25 8.26 -2.84
C PHE A 7 6.00 9.54 -2.07
N LEU A 8 6.92 10.51 -2.16
CA LEU A 8 6.71 11.86 -1.64
C LEU A 8 5.70 12.63 -2.50
N ASN A 9 5.57 12.32 -3.79
CA ASN A 9 4.51 12.89 -4.62
C ASN A 9 3.15 12.30 -4.24
N ARG A 10 3.03 10.97 -4.09
CA ARG A 10 1.78 10.33 -3.62
C ARG A 10 1.31 10.76 -2.22
N LEU A 11 2.18 11.34 -1.39
CA LEU A 11 1.76 11.99 -0.14
C LEU A 11 1.20 13.41 -0.31
N ARG A 12 1.54 14.10 -1.40
CA ARG A 12 1.04 15.43 -1.75
C ARG A 12 -0.31 15.36 -2.45
N ASP A 13 -0.52 14.29 -3.20
CA ASP A 13 -1.74 13.97 -3.94
C ASP A 13 -2.97 13.95 -3.04
N GLY A 14 -4.07 14.50 -3.56
CA GLY A 14 -5.38 14.40 -2.93
C GLY A 14 -5.97 12.99 -3.05
N VAL A 15 -7.02 12.72 -2.28
CA VAL A 15 -7.61 11.40 -2.15
C VAL A 15 -9.14 11.48 -2.19
N ASP A 16 -9.72 10.83 -3.18
CA ASP A 16 -11.15 10.53 -3.26
C ASP A 16 -11.40 9.20 -2.55
N ILE A 17 -11.74 9.27 -1.24
CA ILE A 17 -11.90 8.08 -0.39
C ILE A 17 -13.01 7.12 -0.87
N THR A 18 -13.91 7.56 -1.76
CA THR A 18 -14.94 6.69 -2.36
C THR A 18 -14.40 5.79 -3.47
N LYS A 19 -13.20 6.08 -3.98
CA LYS A 19 -12.53 5.37 -5.08
C LYS A 19 -11.09 4.96 -4.75
N LEU A 20 -10.63 5.19 -3.52
CA LEU A 20 -9.28 4.82 -3.08
C LEU A 20 -9.14 3.30 -3.02
N ASP A 21 -8.53 2.73 -4.05
CA ASP A 21 -7.93 1.40 -3.96
C ASP A 21 -6.42 1.55 -3.86
N LEU A 22 -5.86 1.11 -2.73
CA LEU A 22 -4.41 1.08 -2.56
C LEU A 22 -3.79 -0.12 -3.29
N LEU A 23 -4.52 -1.23 -3.47
CA LEU A 23 -4.06 -2.50 -4.06
C LEU A 23 -4.75 -2.81 -5.42
N PRO A 24 -4.83 -1.86 -6.37
CA PRO A 24 -5.64 -2.03 -7.57
C PRO A 24 -5.20 -3.25 -8.37
N ILE A 25 -6.19 -4.05 -8.78
CA ILE A 25 -5.97 -5.28 -9.58
C ILE A 25 -5.46 -4.94 -10.99
N ASP A 26 -5.87 -3.78 -11.52
CA ASP A 26 -5.46 -3.24 -12.80
C ASP A 26 -4.93 -1.81 -12.63
N ALA A 27 -3.76 -1.52 -13.19
CA ALA A 27 -3.12 -0.21 -13.16
C ALA A 27 -3.79 0.81 -14.12
N SER A 28 -4.75 0.40 -14.96
CA SER A 28 -5.54 1.32 -15.78
C SER A 28 -6.70 1.99 -15.01
N GLY A 29 -6.98 1.56 -13.77
CA GLY A 29 -8.10 2.04 -12.97
C GLY A 29 -7.90 3.43 -12.36
N ASN A 30 -9.02 4.07 -12.00
CA ASN A 30 -9.00 5.26 -11.14
C ASN A 30 -8.74 4.81 -9.70
N ASP A 31 -7.48 4.80 -9.28
CA ASP A 31 -7.01 4.36 -7.95
C ASP A 31 -7.39 5.32 -6.80
N GLY A 32 -8.21 6.35 -7.07
CA GLY A 32 -8.68 7.33 -6.10
C GLY A 32 -7.70 8.47 -5.79
N PHE A 33 -6.47 8.44 -6.32
CA PHE A 33 -5.51 9.53 -6.17
C PHE A 33 -5.89 10.72 -7.07
N ARG A 34 -5.60 11.94 -6.62
CA ARG A 34 -6.07 13.21 -7.20
C ARG A 34 -4.93 14.23 -7.25
N TYR A 35 -5.16 15.41 -7.85
CA TYR A 35 -4.11 16.42 -8.00
C TYR A 35 -3.48 16.83 -6.65
N PRO A 36 -2.19 17.21 -6.61
CA PRO A 36 -1.50 17.63 -5.39
C PRO A 36 -2.25 18.70 -4.60
N VAL A 37 -2.65 18.36 -3.38
CA VAL A 37 -3.38 19.22 -2.44
C VAL A 37 -2.42 19.95 -1.52
N ILE A 38 -1.32 19.31 -1.08
CA ILE A 38 -0.38 19.88 -0.11
C ILE A 38 1.05 19.98 -0.67
N ASP A 39 1.79 20.97 -0.21
CA ASP A 39 3.23 21.11 -0.44
C ASP A 39 4.00 20.99 0.88
N PHE A 40 5.14 20.31 0.84
CA PHE A 40 6.00 20.08 2.01
C PHE A 40 7.11 21.13 2.12
N THR A 41 7.19 21.82 3.24
CA THR A 41 8.41 22.50 3.69
C THR A 41 9.06 21.65 4.77
N CYS A 42 10.13 20.93 4.42
CA CYS A 42 10.80 20.02 5.35
C CYS A 42 11.51 20.77 6.48
N ASN A 43 11.08 20.56 7.72
CA ASN A 43 11.86 20.77 8.94
C ASN A 43 11.54 19.66 9.96
N GLU A 44 12.58 18.90 10.32
CA GLU A 44 12.65 17.89 11.40
C GLU A 44 11.94 16.51 11.24
N ASN A 45 12.28 15.58 12.15
CA ASN A 45 12.11 14.12 12.02
C ASN A 45 11.49 13.48 13.28
N LYS A 46 10.44 12.62 13.19
CA LYS A 46 9.98 11.64 14.22
C LYS A 46 8.85 10.68 13.73
N VAL A 47 8.70 9.48 14.33
CA VAL A 47 7.86 8.34 13.84
C VAL A 47 7.23 7.46 14.98
N LYS A 48 6.00 6.91 14.82
CA LYS A 48 5.31 5.88 15.68
C LYS A 48 4.28 4.97 14.90
N LYS A 49 3.75 3.85 15.46
CA LYS A 49 2.93 2.77 14.80
C LYS A 49 1.62 2.35 15.54
N VAL A 50 0.68 1.62 14.89
CA VAL A 50 -0.27 0.55 15.41
C VAL A 50 -1.08 -0.12 14.24
N ASN A 51 -1.48 -1.42 14.29
CA ASN A 51 -2.12 -2.25 13.20
C ASN A 51 -3.18 -3.27 13.79
N GLY A 52 -3.99 -4.15 13.12
CA GLY A 52 -4.29 -4.69 11.75
C GLY A 52 -5.07 -6.05 11.89
N LYS A 53 -5.76 -6.77 10.94
CA LYS A 53 -6.05 -6.70 9.48
C LYS A 53 -7.54 -6.33 9.16
N ALA A 54 -8.57 -7.15 8.84
CA ALA A 54 -8.88 -8.61 8.91
C ALA A 54 -9.48 -9.19 7.58
N SER A 55 -10.13 -10.39 7.54
CA SER A 55 -10.83 -10.96 6.35
C SER A 55 -11.75 -12.21 6.59
N LYS A 56 -12.62 -12.57 5.61
CA LYS A 56 -13.29 -13.91 5.39
C LYS A 56 -12.21 -15.01 5.16
N TYR A 57 -12.57 -16.31 5.14
CA TYR A 57 -11.62 -17.42 4.91
C TYR A 57 -10.99 -17.44 3.51
N VAL A 58 -10.00 -16.57 3.35
CA VAL A 58 -8.94 -16.55 2.35
C VAL A 58 -7.65 -16.40 3.16
N GLU A 59 -6.71 -17.34 3.05
CA GLU A 59 -5.39 -17.17 3.70
C GLU A 59 -4.51 -16.26 2.83
N ASP A 60 -4.66 -14.94 3.03
CA ASP A 60 -3.71 -13.94 2.52
C ASP A 60 -2.47 -13.90 3.43
N LEU A 61 -1.39 -14.53 2.96
CA LEU A 61 -0.10 -14.50 3.63
C LEU A 61 0.71 -13.33 3.08
N THR A 62 0.99 -12.35 3.95
CA THR A 62 1.72 -11.13 3.58
C THR A 62 3.07 -11.08 4.28
N SER A 63 4.13 -10.83 3.52
CA SER A 63 5.43 -10.42 4.03
C SER A 63 5.60 -8.94 3.76
N GLN A 64 5.73 -8.15 4.82
CA GLN A 64 5.82 -6.70 4.76
C GLN A 64 7.27 -6.29 4.99
N THR A 65 7.85 -5.56 4.04
CA THR A 65 9.17 -4.94 4.16
C THR A 65 9.00 -3.43 4.22
N ALA A 66 8.45 -2.95 5.35
CA ALA A 66 8.26 -1.53 5.62
C ALA A 66 9.63 -0.84 5.81
N GLY A 67 10.15 -0.20 4.76
CA GLY A 67 11.43 0.50 4.80
C GLY A 67 11.36 1.80 5.58
N TYR A 68 10.28 2.56 5.44
CA TYR A 68 10.11 3.89 6.03
C TYR A 68 8.67 4.12 6.49
N LYS A 69 8.47 4.77 7.62
CA LYS A 69 7.21 5.47 7.90
C LYS A 69 7.47 6.97 7.86
N ILE A 70 6.67 7.67 7.07
CA ILE A 70 6.68 9.12 6.97
C ILE A 70 5.49 9.62 7.77
N ASN A 71 5.76 10.50 8.73
CA ASN A 71 4.78 11.34 9.39
C ASN A 71 4.92 12.75 8.83
N ILE A 72 3.81 13.37 8.43
CA ILE A 72 3.82 14.74 7.94
C ILE A 72 3.56 15.64 9.15
N ILE A 73 4.66 16.05 9.79
CA ILE A 73 4.69 16.90 10.99
C ILE A 73 5.78 17.98 10.81
N PRO A 74 5.62 19.16 11.42
CA PRO A 74 4.42 19.64 12.13
C PRO A 74 3.34 20.15 11.16
N GLU A 75 2.07 20.07 11.57
CA GLU A 75 0.93 20.40 10.69
C GLU A 75 0.90 21.87 10.23
N TRP A 76 1.40 22.81 11.04
CA TRP A 76 1.53 24.23 10.65
C TRP A 76 2.54 24.45 9.52
N GLY A 77 3.42 23.49 9.26
CA GLY A 77 4.34 23.49 8.12
C GLY A 77 3.66 23.12 6.80
N LEU A 78 2.42 22.60 6.85
CA LEU A 78 1.65 22.28 5.65
C LEU A 78 0.99 23.51 5.06
N LYS A 79 1.04 23.59 3.74
CA LYS A 79 0.36 24.62 2.95
C LYS A 79 -0.32 23.93 1.79
N PHE A 80 -1.52 24.41 1.45
CA PHE A 80 -2.16 24.00 0.21
C PHE A 80 -1.25 24.32 -0.98
N SER A 81 -1.19 23.40 -1.94
CA SER A 81 -0.46 23.59 -3.19
C SER A 81 -0.97 24.87 -3.87
N ARG A 82 -0.11 25.53 -4.66
CA ARG A 82 -0.49 26.78 -5.33
C ARG A 82 -1.80 26.67 -6.11
N VAL A 83 -2.07 25.52 -6.73
CA VAL A 83 -3.27 25.28 -7.54
C VAL A 83 -4.49 25.03 -6.65
N ALA A 84 -4.39 24.15 -5.65
CA ALA A 84 -5.48 23.89 -4.70
C ALA A 84 -5.87 25.17 -3.94
N LYS A 85 -4.87 25.93 -3.47
CA LYS A 85 -5.05 27.22 -2.81
C LYS A 85 -5.78 28.22 -3.74
N MET A 86 -5.32 28.38 -4.98
CA MET A 86 -5.96 29.29 -5.93
C MET A 86 -7.41 28.88 -6.27
N TYR A 87 -7.73 27.58 -6.26
CA TYR A 87 -9.10 27.11 -6.46
C TYR A 87 -9.98 27.46 -5.25
N ILE A 88 -9.52 27.17 -4.02
CA ILE A 88 -10.25 27.49 -2.78
C ILE A 88 -10.49 29.00 -2.65
N GLU A 89 -9.47 29.82 -2.88
CA GLU A 89 -9.55 31.29 -2.67
C GLU A 89 -10.35 32.04 -3.76
N ARG A 90 -10.64 31.42 -4.92
CA ARG A 90 -11.21 32.13 -6.09
C ARG A 90 -12.42 31.46 -6.75
N LEU A 91 -12.58 30.15 -6.61
CA LEU A 91 -13.56 29.35 -7.37
C LEU A 91 -14.57 28.62 -6.46
N LEU A 92 -14.25 28.41 -5.19
CA LEU A 92 -15.23 27.96 -4.19
C LEU A 92 -15.93 29.18 -3.56
N PRO A 93 -17.28 29.20 -3.50
CA PRO A 93 -18.01 30.19 -2.74
C PRO A 93 -17.88 29.90 -1.23
N LYS A 94 -18.20 30.90 -0.40
CA LYS A 94 -18.10 30.79 1.07
C LYS A 94 -19.26 30.01 1.71
N THR A 95 -20.30 29.68 0.96
CA THR A 95 -21.53 29.04 1.46
C THR A 95 -22.00 27.95 0.50
N LEU A 96 -22.16 26.73 1.01
CA LEU A 96 -22.78 25.64 0.27
C LEU A 96 -24.27 25.92 0.10
N ASN A 97 -24.71 25.94 -1.15
CA ASN A 97 -26.09 26.09 -1.62
C ASN A 97 -26.23 25.43 -3.00
N ASP A 98 -27.46 25.22 -3.48
CA ASP A 98 -27.74 24.44 -4.71
C ASP A 98 -26.92 24.88 -5.94
N LYS A 99 -26.72 26.19 -6.12
CA LYS A 99 -25.97 26.75 -7.26
C LYS A 99 -24.45 26.55 -7.16
N SER A 100 -23.95 26.20 -5.97
CA SER A 100 -22.53 25.94 -5.72
C SER A 100 -22.14 24.47 -5.74
N ILE A 101 -23.12 23.54 -5.74
CA ILE A 101 -22.84 22.10 -5.63
C ILE A 101 -21.86 21.66 -6.72
N GLU A 102 -22.05 22.09 -7.97
CA GLU A 102 -21.15 21.79 -9.09
C GLU A 102 -19.70 22.26 -8.86
N GLN A 103 -19.49 23.40 -8.19
CA GLN A 103 -18.17 23.96 -7.91
C GLN A 103 -17.43 23.12 -6.86
N TYR A 104 -18.13 22.68 -5.82
CA TYR A 104 -17.61 21.74 -4.81
C TYR A 104 -17.42 20.33 -5.39
N THR A 105 -18.33 19.83 -6.22
CA THR A 105 -18.19 18.55 -6.93
C THR A 105 -16.98 18.56 -7.86
N THR A 106 -16.73 19.67 -8.58
CA THR A 106 -15.55 19.83 -9.43
C THR A 106 -14.27 19.89 -8.60
N PHE A 107 -14.28 20.58 -7.44
CA PHE A 107 -13.16 20.54 -6.50
C PHE A 107 -12.88 19.11 -6.00
N ILE A 108 -13.90 18.39 -5.54
CA ILE A 108 -13.77 16.99 -5.06
C ILE A 108 -13.29 16.05 -6.16
N ASN A 109 -13.77 16.21 -7.40
CA ASN A 109 -13.30 15.41 -8.54
C ASN A 109 -11.85 15.75 -8.95
N THR A 110 -11.37 16.95 -8.66
CA THR A 110 -10.00 17.41 -8.98
C THR A 110 -8.99 17.08 -7.88
N PHE A 111 -9.36 17.31 -6.61
CA PHE A 111 -8.48 17.30 -5.43
C PHE A 111 -8.87 16.24 -4.38
N GLY A 112 -9.97 15.50 -4.58
CA GLY A 112 -10.47 14.54 -3.61
C GLY A 112 -11.19 15.20 -2.43
N THR A 113 -11.45 14.40 -1.40
CA THR A 113 -12.03 14.84 -0.12
C THR A 113 -11.01 14.85 1.01
N HIS A 114 -9.87 14.18 0.83
CA HIS A 114 -8.86 13.96 1.85
C HIS A 114 -7.43 14.15 1.32
N TYR A 115 -6.46 14.27 2.25
CA TYR A 115 -5.03 14.15 1.97
C TYR A 115 -4.36 13.23 3.02
N PHE A 116 -3.20 12.66 2.68
CA PHE A 116 -2.41 11.82 3.59
C PHE A 116 -1.69 12.66 4.65
N ASN A 117 -1.79 12.30 5.94
CA ASN A 117 -1.01 12.90 7.03
C ASN A 117 0.15 12.01 7.50
N GLN A 118 0.11 10.72 7.17
CA GLN A 118 1.16 9.74 7.42
C GLN A 118 1.05 8.63 6.38
N GLY A 119 2.17 7.99 6.06
CA GLY A 119 2.21 6.82 5.20
C GLY A 119 3.34 5.86 5.57
N ARG A 120 3.07 4.56 5.52
CA ARG A 120 4.10 3.51 5.62
C ARG A 120 4.48 3.04 4.23
N PHE A 121 5.77 3.13 3.93
CA PHE A 121 6.37 2.90 2.62
C PHE A 121 7.34 1.72 2.67
N GLY A 122 7.13 0.75 1.80
CA GLY A 122 7.96 -0.44 1.72
C GLY A 122 7.68 -1.25 0.49
N GLY A 123 8.22 -2.47 0.45
CA GLY A 123 7.75 -3.51 -0.45
C GLY A 123 6.76 -4.42 0.27
N ILE A 124 5.62 -4.70 -0.35
CA ILE A 124 4.68 -5.72 0.12
C ILE A 124 4.68 -6.90 -0.84
N PHE A 125 4.96 -8.08 -0.29
CA PHE A 125 4.77 -9.36 -0.96
C PHE A 125 3.51 -10.03 -0.38
N THR A 126 2.45 -10.12 -1.17
CA THR A 126 1.22 -10.85 -0.81
C THR A 126 1.14 -12.16 -1.57
N THR A 127 0.82 -13.25 -0.89
CA THR A 127 0.35 -14.49 -1.51
C THR A 127 -1.04 -14.82 -1.01
N THR A 128 -2.03 -14.75 -1.89
CA THR A 128 -3.38 -15.25 -1.65
C THR A 128 -3.41 -16.74 -1.99
N LEU A 129 -3.84 -17.57 -1.03
CA LEU A 129 -3.99 -19.02 -1.22
C LEU A 129 -5.48 -19.42 -1.20
N ALA A 130 -6.01 -19.81 -2.35
CA ALA A 130 -7.36 -20.35 -2.49
C ALA A 130 -7.29 -21.88 -2.56
N THR A 131 -7.83 -22.58 -1.56
CA THR A 131 -7.73 -24.04 -1.43
C THR A 131 -9.10 -24.70 -1.41
N ASP A 132 -9.26 -25.81 -2.12
CA ASP A 132 -10.53 -26.56 -2.20
C ASP A 132 -11.06 -26.98 -0.81
N THR A 133 -12.38 -26.87 -0.60
CA THR A 133 -13.03 -27.28 0.67
C THR A 133 -12.79 -28.76 0.99
N SER A 134 -12.72 -29.60 -0.06
CA SER A 134 -12.48 -31.04 0.06
C SER A 134 -11.12 -31.41 0.68
N TYR A 135 -10.17 -30.46 0.74
CA TYR A 135 -8.95 -30.58 1.53
C TYR A 135 -9.17 -30.16 3.00
N PHE A 136 -9.84 -29.03 3.25
CA PHE A 136 -10.16 -28.56 4.61
C PHE A 136 -10.99 -29.56 5.42
N GLU A 137 -12.05 -30.13 4.84
CA GLU A 137 -12.95 -31.13 5.47
C GLU A 137 -12.22 -32.33 6.10
N LYS A 138 -10.99 -32.60 5.65
CA LYS A 138 -10.18 -33.78 6.03
C LYS A 138 -8.95 -33.39 6.86
N LYS A 139 -8.89 -32.15 7.35
CA LYS A 139 -7.75 -31.53 8.03
C LYS A 139 -8.24 -30.66 9.19
N THR A 140 -7.32 -30.26 10.06
CA THR A 140 -7.58 -29.22 11.07
C THR A 140 -6.91 -27.92 10.61
N ASP A 141 -7.46 -26.77 10.99
CA ASP A 141 -6.93 -25.44 10.63
C ASP A 141 -5.43 -25.33 10.95
N LYS A 142 -5.02 -25.83 12.14
CA LYS A 142 -3.62 -25.91 12.57
C LYS A 142 -2.72 -26.69 11.59
N LYS A 143 -3.24 -27.70 10.87
CA LYS A 143 -2.52 -28.36 9.77
C LYS A 143 -2.52 -27.47 8.52
N VAL A 144 -3.66 -26.93 8.09
CA VAL A 144 -3.75 -26.14 6.86
C VAL A 144 -2.88 -24.88 6.93
N THR A 145 -2.99 -24.08 7.99
CA THR A 145 -2.13 -22.90 8.22
C THR A 145 -0.64 -23.24 8.32
N VAL A 146 -0.27 -24.48 8.71
CA VAL A 146 1.13 -24.95 8.69
C VAL A 146 1.59 -25.29 7.27
N GLU A 147 0.75 -25.92 6.45
CA GLU A 147 1.06 -26.17 5.03
C GLU A 147 1.12 -24.86 4.24
N ALA A 148 0.16 -23.95 4.45
CA ALA A 148 0.10 -22.62 3.85
C ALA A 148 1.35 -21.77 4.19
N LYS A 149 1.73 -21.70 5.48
CA LYS A 149 2.98 -21.04 5.91
C LYS A 149 4.24 -21.73 5.37
N SER A 150 4.19 -23.04 5.10
CA SER A 150 5.30 -23.79 4.49
C SER A 150 5.42 -23.51 2.99
N LEU A 151 4.29 -23.42 2.27
CA LEU A 151 4.21 -23.01 0.87
C LEU A 151 4.67 -21.56 0.69
N PHE A 152 4.20 -20.63 1.53
CA PHE A 152 4.65 -19.25 1.53
C PHE A 152 6.17 -19.11 1.77
N LYS A 153 6.70 -19.85 2.75
CA LYS A 153 8.16 -19.94 2.99
C LYS A 153 8.91 -20.66 1.87
N LYS A 154 8.27 -21.53 1.07
CA LYS A 154 8.87 -22.14 -0.12
C LYS A 154 8.98 -21.09 -1.22
N ILE A 155 7.92 -20.34 -1.52
CA ILE A 155 7.91 -19.30 -2.56
C ILE A 155 9.03 -18.29 -2.27
N LEU A 156 9.01 -17.65 -1.09
CA LEU A 156 10.05 -16.70 -0.64
C LEU A 156 11.49 -17.27 -0.61
N LYS A 157 11.68 -18.59 -0.69
CA LYS A 157 13.00 -19.23 -0.74
C LYS A 157 13.48 -19.54 -2.15
N MET A 158 12.58 -19.86 -3.08
CA MET A 158 12.93 -20.04 -4.51
C MET A 158 13.59 -18.76 -5.02
N ASP A 159 13.01 -17.63 -4.63
CA ASP A 159 13.45 -16.27 -4.93
C ASP A 159 14.78 -15.87 -4.24
N ALA A 160 15.26 -16.67 -3.27
CA ALA A 160 16.32 -16.29 -2.33
C ALA A 160 17.65 -17.05 -2.46
N LYS A 161 17.76 -18.02 -3.38
CA LYS A 161 18.93 -18.91 -3.52
C LYS A 161 19.38 -19.59 -2.21
N SER A 162 18.52 -19.65 -1.19
CA SER A 162 18.90 -19.97 0.19
C SER A 162 18.61 -21.42 0.57
N SER A 163 19.65 -22.19 0.88
CA SER A 163 19.64 -23.65 1.11
C SER A 163 18.96 -24.13 2.41
N VAL A 164 18.15 -23.28 3.06
CA VAL A 164 17.46 -23.62 4.31
C VAL A 164 16.42 -24.71 4.06
N LYS A 165 16.64 -25.90 4.63
CA LYS A 165 15.73 -27.06 4.57
C LYS A 165 14.25 -26.63 4.70
N THR A 166 13.45 -26.89 3.69
CA THR A 166 11.98 -26.74 3.75
C THR A 166 11.36 -27.99 4.33
N LYS A 167 10.37 -27.83 5.22
CA LYS A 167 9.46 -28.92 5.56
C LYS A 167 8.79 -29.41 4.27
N THR A 168 8.69 -30.73 4.07
CA THR A 168 7.87 -31.31 3.01
C THR A 168 6.43 -30.82 3.17
N ILE A 169 5.90 -30.21 2.10
CA ILE A 169 4.51 -29.75 2.01
C ILE A 169 3.67 -30.92 1.54
N ASP A 170 2.43 -31.05 2.05
CA ASP A 170 1.48 -32.04 1.52
C ASP A 170 1.24 -31.81 0.01
N THR A 171 1.43 -32.85 -0.81
CA THR A 171 1.16 -32.80 -2.24
C THR A 171 -0.33 -32.62 -2.52
N LYS A 172 -1.22 -33.12 -1.66
CA LYS A 172 -2.67 -32.88 -1.75
C LYS A 172 -3.04 -31.43 -1.43
N PHE A 173 -2.32 -30.76 -0.52
CA PHE A 173 -2.47 -29.32 -0.33
C PHE A 173 -2.05 -28.60 -1.61
N THR A 174 -0.82 -28.85 -2.08
CA THR A 174 -0.25 -28.19 -3.26
C THR A 174 -1.13 -28.35 -4.51
N ASN A 175 -1.76 -29.52 -4.70
CA ASN A 175 -2.62 -29.78 -5.86
C ASN A 175 -4.04 -29.19 -5.72
N SER A 176 -4.54 -28.98 -4.50
CA SER A 176 -5.84 -28.34 -4.22
C SER A 176 -5.74 -26.84 -3.91
N THR A 177 -4.53 -26.26 -3.90
CA THR A 177 -4.30 -24.84 -3.61
C THR A 177 -3.87 -24.09 -4.88
N ARG A 178 -4.72 -23.16 -5.33
CA ARG A 178 -4.34 -22.12 -6.29
C ARG A 178 -3.64 -20.99 -5.55
N ASN A 179 -2.46 -20.59 -6.00
CA ASN A 179 -1.75 -19.42 -5.47
C ASN A 179 -1.88 -18.22 -6.41
N HIS A 180 -2.11 -17.03 -5.84
CA HIS A 180 -1.88 -15.76 -6.52
C HIS A 180 -0.84 -14.98 -5.72
N VAL A 181 0.38 -14.89 -6.26
CA VAL A 181 1.42 -14.00 -5.75
C VAL A 181 1.22 -12.62 -6.36
N ARG A 182 1.43 -11.57 -5.58
CA ARG A 182 1.57 -10.18 -6.05
C ARG A 182 2.67 -9.47 -5.28
N TYR A 183 3.32 -8.54 -5.95
CA TYR A 183 4.40 -7.74 -5.39
C TYR A 183 4.13 -6.26 -5.66
N TYR A 184 4.05 -5.47 -4.59
CA TYR A 184 3.76 -4.05 -4.65
C TYR A 184 4.93 -3.27 -4.04
N GLY A 185 5.61 -2.48 -4.87
CA GLY A 185 6.78 -1.70 -4.48
C GLY A 185 8.07 -2.53 -4.38
N GLY A 186 8.98 -2.31 -5.33
CA GLY A 186 10.40 -2.58 -5.17
C GLY A 186 11.12 -2.57 -6.50
N LYS A 187 12.35 -3.09 -6.54
CA LYS A 187 12.84 -3.70 -7.78
C LYS A 187 12.07 -5.01 -7.96
N THR A 188 11.19 -5.09 -8.96
CA THR A 188 10.48 -6.34 -9.33
C THR A 188 11.44 -7.51 -9.58
N ASN A 189 12.67 -7.22 -10.01
CA ASN A 189 13.76 -8.19 -10.15
C ASN A 189 14.37 -8.73 -8.84
N LEU A 190 13.84 -8.38 -7.66
CA LEU A 190 14.30 -8.96 -6.38
C LEU A 190 14.17 -10.49 -6.32
N LEU A 191 13.28 -11.07 -7.13
CA LEU A 191 13.09 -12.53 -7.23
C LEU A 191 13.98 -13.17 -8.32
N THR A 192 14.25 -12.45 -9.43
CA THR A 192 15.06 -12.95 -10.56
C THR A 192 16.57 -12.73 -10.38
N ALA A 193 16.99 -11.71 -9.63
CA ALA A 193 18.40 -11.52 -9.26
C ALA A 193 18.89 -12.58 -8.25
N GLY A 194 17.99 -13.06 -7.39
CA GLY A 194 18.32 -13.99 -6.31
C GLY A 194 19.20 -13.40 -5.22
N GLU A 195 19.21 -12.07 -5.07
CA GLU A 195 19.94 -11.32 -4.02
C GLU A 195 19.09 -11.13 -2.75
N PHE A 196 18.20 -12.08 -2.43
CA PHE A 196 17.34 -12.01 -1.24
C PHE A 196 18.13 -12.38 0.04
N HIS A 197 19.19 -11.63 0.31
CA HIS A 197 19.99 -11.76 1.53
C HIS A 197 19.16 -11.31 2.75
N LEU A 198 18.60 -12.30 3.45
CA LEU A 198 17.85 -12.16 4.72
C LEU A 198 18.61 -11.45 5.86
N GLY A 199 19.86 -11.03 5.65
CA GLY A 199 20.67 -10.24 6.59
C GLY A 199 20.98 -8.80 6.18
N TYR A 200 20.68 -8.36 4.95
CA TYR A 200 21.05 -7.02 4.46
C TYR A 200 19.89 -6.30 3.75
N LEU A 201 19.08 -5.60 4.55
CA LEU A 201 17.95 -4.80 4.07
C LEU A 201 18.38 -3.35 3.78
N GLN A 202 19.38 -3.21 2.90
CA GLN A 202 20.06 -1.95 2.67
C GLN A 202 19.34 -1.10 1.61
N CYS A 203 18.47 -0.18 2.08
CA CYS A 203 18.15 1.12 1.48
C CYS A 203 18.37 1.26 -0.04
N LEU A 204 17.49 0.69 -0.88
CA LEU A 204 17.53 0.87 -2.34
C LEU A 204 16.29 1.63 -2.85
N THR A 205 16.53 2.75 -3.52
CA THR A 205 15.58 3.84 -3.76
C THR A 205 14.70 3.67 -5.01
N THR A 206 14.13 2.48 -5.20
CA THR A 206 13.25 2.20 -6.35
C THR A 206 11.95 1.55 -5.92
N LEU A 207 10.86 2.31 -6.09
CA LEU A 207 9.46 1.94 -5.91
C LEU A 207 9.10 1.38 -4.51
N GLY A 208 8.57 2.22 -3.63
CA GLY A 208 7.82 1.75 -2.47
C GLY A 208 6.36 1.48 -2.80
N TYR A 209 5.56 1.27 -1.74
CA TYR A 209 4.13 1.07 -1.76
C TYR A 209 3.51 1.57 -0.44
N MET A 210 2.27 2.09 -0.44
CA MET A 210 1.57 2.64 0.74
C MET A 210 0.82 1.56 1.54
N GLU A 211 1.44 1.05 2.60
CA GLU A 211 0.92 -0.04 3.46
C GLU A 211 -0.21 0.40 4.41
N GLU A 212 -0.02 1.54 5.08
CA GLU A 212 -0.88 2.06 6.15
C GLU A 212 -0.85 3.58 6.06
N VAL A 213 -2.01 4.21 6.16
CA VAL A 213 -2.20 5.64 5.98
C VAL A 213 -3.19 6.17 7.01
N SER A 214 -3.04 7.44 7.39
CA SER A 214 -4.16 8.21 7.95
C SER A 214 -4.41 9.41 7.06
N LEU A 215 -5.69 9.71 6.89
CA LEU A 215 -6.22 10.74 6.04
C LEU A 215 -6.77 11.88 6.92
N LYS A 216 -6.67 13.12 6.44
CA LYS A 216 -7.44 14.26 6.96
C LYS A 216 -8.32 14.82 5.86
N TYR A 217 -9.48 15.35 6.25
CA TYR A 217 -10.36 16.10 5.36
C TYR A 217 -9.67 17.36 4.81
N ILE A 218 -10.06 17.74 3.60
CA ILE A 218 -9.71 19.02 2.99
C ILE A 218 -10.79 20.03 3.40
N ASN A 219 -10.45 20.91 4.34
CA ASN A 219 -11.30 21.97 4.91
C ASN A 219 -10.68 23.35 4.65
#